data_AF-A0A2S8P5T2-F1
#
_entry.id   AF-A0A2S8P5T2-F1
#
_cell.length_a   1.000
_cell.length_b   1.000
_cell.length_c   1.000
_cell.angle_alpha   90.00
_cell.angle_beta   90.00
_cell.angle_gamma   90.00
#
_symmetry.space_group_name_H-M   'P 1'
#
loop_
_entity.id
_entity.type
_entity.pdbx_description
1 polymer ?
#
loop_
_entity_poly.entity_id
_entity_poly.type
_entity_poly.pdbx_seq_one_letter_code
_entity_poly.pdbx_strand_id
1 'polypeptide(L)'
;MKRFIGSLLTVIIFLMAIEPVCAKANDEPLKRLVLTLLAPKIQEQINHYYKNKLTVSPTFTPFLDGTNVDVKYHSSHIDVQVKTIPYVGPHLDVGLDSMRFSINNSGSVVVLDYQHIRDYDLPPNWQEIIKTR
;
A
#
# COMPACT_ATOMS: atom_id res chain seq x y z
N MET A 1 30.20 47.56 -29.10
CA MET A 1 30.32 46.08 -29.01
C MET A 1 30.43 45.50 -27.59
N LYS A 2 30.47 46.27 -26.49
CA LYS A 2 30.57 45.70 -25.13
C LYS A 2 29.24 45.48 -24.39
N ARG A 3 28.11 45.99 -24.91
CA ARG A 3 26.79 45.92 -24.24
C ARG A 3 25.97 44.67 -24.54
N PHE A 4 26.32 43.88 -25.56
CA PHE A 4 25.60 42.66 -25.93
C PHE A 4 26.12 41.40 -25.21
N ILE A 5 27.37 41.41 -24.73
CA ILE A 5 28.01 40.24 -24.11
C ILE A 5 27.49 40.00 -22.69
N GLY A 6 27.26 41.08 -21.92
CA GLY A 6 26.72 40.98 -20.55
C GLY A 6 25.28 40.47 -20.49
N SER A 7 24.47 40.77 -21.52
CA SER A 7 23.07 40.32 -21.60
C SER A 7 22.92 38.87 -22.03
N LEU A 8 23.90 38.33 -22.77
CA LEU A 8 23.90 36.92 -23.16
C LEU A 8 24.33 36.02 -22.00
N LEU A 9 25.29 36.48 -21.19
CA LEU A 9 25.80 35.75 -20.04
C LEU A 9 24.73 35.57 -18.95
N THR A 10 23.89 36.60 -18.71
CA THR A 10 22.79 36.52 -17.73
C THR A 10 21.68 35.57 -18.16
N VAL A 11 21.36 35.50 -19.45
CA VAL A 11 20.35 34.55 -19.97
C VAL A 11 20.85 33.10 -19.88
N ILE A 12 22.14 32.86 -20.12
CA ILE A 12 22.75 31.53 -20.00
C ILE A 12 22.77 31.05 -18.54
N ILE A 13 23.08 31.93 -17.59
CA ILE A 13 23.03 31.59 -16.16
C ILE A 13 21.59 31.29 -15.71
N PHE A 14 20.60 32.01 -16.25
CA PHE A 14 19.19 31.77 -15.95
C PHE A 14 18.68 30.43 -16.53
N LEU A 15 19.18 30.01 -17.71
CA LEU A 15 18.89 28.71 -18.32
C LEU A 15 19.55 27.53 -17.59
N MET A 16 20.74 27.72 -17.00
CA MET A 16 21.42 26.68 -16.22
C MET A 16 20.88 26.48 -14.80
N ALA A 17 20.03 27.40 -14.31
CA ALA A 17 19.38 27.30 -13.01
C ALA A 17 18.00 26.60 -13.05
N ILE A 18 17.52 26.23 -14.24
CA ILE A 18 16.27 25.49 -14.39
C ILE A 18 16.62 24.01 -14.22
N GLU A 19 16.68 23.53 -12.98
CA GLU A 19 16.62 22.10 -12.77
C GLU A 19 15.32 21.57 -13.39
N PRO A 20 15.34 20.50 -14.20
CA PRO A 20 14.13 19.91 -14.71
C PRO A 20 13.30 19.45 -13.50
N VAL A 21 12.17 20.10 -13.25
CA VAL A 21 11.16 19.62 -12.31
C VAL A 21 10.56 18.37 -12.93
N CYS A 22 11.22 17.23 -12.75
CA CYS A 22 10.62 15.94 -13.00
C CYS A 22 9.54 15.73 -11.95
N ALA A 23 8.27 15.77 -12.38
CA ALA A 23 7.19 15.33 -11.52
C ALA A 23 7.47 13.87 -11.10
N LYS A 24 7.41 13.60 -9.79
CA LYS A 24 7.52 12.23 -9.28
C LYS A 24 6.43 11.38 -9.94
N ALA A 25 6.77 10.16 -10.38
CA ALA A 25 5.80 9.24 -10.93
C ALA A 25 4.63 9.05 -9.96
N ASN A 26 3.40 9.16 -10.46
CA ASN A 26 2.19 8.88 -9.67
C ASN A 26 1.89 7.39 -9.72
N ASP A 27 2.27 6.68 -8.67
CA ASP A 27 2.07 5.23 -8.58
C ASP A 27 0.65 4.85 -8.10
N GLU A 28 -0.23 5.80 -7.78
CA GLU A 28 -1.56 5.51 -7.24
C GLU A 28 -2.41 4.59 -8.13
N PRO A 29 -2.49 4.78 -9.47
CA PRO A 29 -3.28 3.90 -10.32
C PRO A 29 -2.77 2.44 -10.28
N LEU A 30 -1.45 2.25 -10.28
CA LEU A 30 -0.84 0.92 -10.18
C LEU A 30 -1.15 0.28 -8.82
N LYS A 31 -0.98 1.04 -7.73
CA LYS A 31 -1.31 0.56 -6.37
C LYS A 31 -2.76 0.15 -6.25
N ARG A 32 -3.69 0.98 -6.76
CA ARG A 32 -5.14 0.66 -6.75
C ARG A 32 -5.43 -0.59 -7.56
N LEU A 33 -4.81 -0.75 -8.74
CA LEU A 33 -4.97 -1.96 -9.56
C LEU A 33 -4.48 -3.20 -8.83
N VAL A 34 -3.26 -3.17 -8.28
CA VAL A 34 -2.67 -4.31 -7.55
C VAL A 34 -3.51 -4.68 -6.33
N LEU A 35 -3.93 -3.71 -5.52
CA LEU A 35 -4.80 -3.96 -4.37
C LEU A 35 -6.15 -4.55 -4.77
N THR A 36 -6.74 -4.05 -5.85
CA THR A 36 -8.03 -4.55 -6.36
C THR A 36 -7.91 -6.00 -6.82
N LEU A 37 -6.85 -6.34 -7.56
CA LEU A 37 -6.62 -7.70 -8.05
C LEU A 37 -6.26 -8.68 -6.92
N LEU A 38 -5.50 -8.24 -5.92
CA LEU A 38 -5.12 -9.05 -4.77
C LEU A 38 -6.19 -9.13 -3.67
N ALA A 39 -7.28 -8.36 -3.77
CA ALA A 39 -8.26 -8.24 -2.70
C ALA A 39 -8.82 -9.58 -2.18
N PRO A 40 -9.16 -10.57 -3.05
CA PRO A 40 -9.60 -11.87 -2.56
C PRO A 40 -8.55 -12.58 -1.70
N LYS A 41 -7.28 -12.50 -2.10
CA LYS A 41 -6.16 -13.15 -1.39
C LYS A 41 -5.81 -12.43 -0.09
N ILE A 42 -5.86 -11.10 -0.09
CA ILE A 42 -5.69 -10.30 1.13
C ILE A 42 -6.79 -10.65 2.13
N GLN A 43 -8.06 -10.64 1.70
CA GLN A 43 -9.19 -10.96 2.57
C GLN A 43 -9.12 -12.40 3.12
N GLU A 44 -8.68 -13.37 2.30
CA GLU A 44 -8.44 -14.74 2.74
C GLU A 44 -7.43 -14.81 3.91
N GLN A 45 -6.33 -14.05 3.82
CA GLN A 45 -5.34 -14.03 4.89
C GLN A 45 -5.84 -13.33 6.17
N ILE A 46 -6.56 -12.20 6.03
CA ILE A 46 -7.21 -11.52 7.17
C ILE A 46 -8.18 -12.47 7.86
N ASN A 47 -9.05 -13.13 7.09
CA ASN A 47 -9.99 -14.12 7.63
C ASN A 47 -9.25 -15.24 8.37
N HIS A 48 -8.17 -15.76 7.79
CA HIS A 48 -7.40 -16.83 8.40
C HIS A 48 -6.79 -16.44 9.75
N TYR A 49 -6.23 -15.23 9.86
CA TYR A 49 -5.62 -14.75 11.09
C TYR A 49 -6.67 -14.45 12.17
N TYR A 50 -7.74 -13.73 11.81
CA TYR A 50 -8.72 -13.24 12.78
C TYR A 50 -9.81 -14.26 13.15
N LYS A 51 -9.97 -15.38 12.42
CA LYS A 51 -11.04 -16.38 12.68
C LYS A 51 -11.12 -16.86 14.13
N ASN A 52 -9.99 -16.93 14.84
CA ASN A 52 -9.91 -17.41 16.22
C ASN A 52 -9.81 -16.27 17.25
N LYS A 53 -9.75 -15.01 16.79
CA LYS A 53 -9.58 -13.82 17.63
C LYS A 53 -10.87 -13.01 17.74
N LEU A 54 -11.63 -12.95 16.65
CA LEU A 54 -12.86 -12.18 16.55
C LEU A 54 -14.03 -13.07 16.11
N THR A 55 -15.23 -12.76 16.56
CA THR A 55 -16.49 -13.40 16.13
C THR A 55 -16.93 -12.90 14.76
N VAL A 56 -16.54 -11.67 14.40
CA VAL A 56 -16.74 -11.06 13.09
C VAL A 56 -15.39 -10.95 12.39
N SER A 57 -15.32 -11.38 11.13
CA SER A 57 -14.09 -11.24 10.36
C SER A 57 -13.87 -9.78 9.95
N PRO A 58 -12.70 -9.19 10.20
CA PRO A 58 -12.35 -7.87 9.69
C PRO A 58 -12.33 -7.83 8.17
N THR A 59 -12.57 -6.65 7.61
CA THR A 59 -12.41 -6.35 6.18
C THR A 59 -11.32 -5.30 6.01
N PHE A 60 -10.89 -5.07 4.77
CA PHE A 60 -10.01 -3.96 4.42
C PHE A 60 -10.55 -3.22 3.20
N THR A 61 -10.05 -2.01 2.94
CA THR A 61 -10.42 -1.23 1.76
C THR A 61 -9.20 -0.96 0.87
N PRO A 62 -9.24 -1.39 -0.41
CA PRO A 62 -8.10 -1.23 -1.33
C PRO A 62 -7.91 0.20 -1.85
N PHE A 63 -8.59 1.18 -1.25
CA PHE A 63 -8.66 2.57 -1.73
C PHE A 63 -8.70 3.63 -0.62
N LEU A 64 -8.74 3.23 0.66
CA LEU A 64 -8.61 4.19 1.75
C LEU A 64 -7.13 4.36 2.14
N ASP A 65 -6.83 5.53 2.65
CA ASP A 65 -5.53 5.85 3.23
C ASP A 65 -5.18 4.85 4.35
N GLY A 66 -3.92 4.45 4.41
CA GLY A 66 -3.41 3.46 5.37
C GLY A 66 -3.02 2.11 4.76
N THR A 67 -3.47 1.81 3.53
CA THR A 67 -2.95 0.65 2.79
C THR A 67 -1.74 1.05 1.94
N ASN A 68 -0.59 0.43 2.21
CA ASN A 68 0.64 0.66 1.45
C ASN A 68 0.98 -0.57 0.59
N VAL A 69 1.41 -0.32 -0.63
CA VAL A 69 1.84 -1.37 -1.57
C VAL A 69 3.20 -1.03 -2.13
N ASP A 70 4.12 -1.98 -2.00
CA ASP A 70 5.41 -2.02 -2.66
C ASP A 70 5.42 -3.16 -3.68
N VAL A 71 5.85 -2.86 -4.91
CA VAL A 71 5.86 -3.80 -6.04
C VAL A 71 7.29 -3.92 -6.55
N LYS A 72 7.80 -5.15 -6.58
CA LYS A 72 9.10 -5.48 -7.14
C LYS A 72 8.92 -6.38 -8.35
N TYR A 73 9.44 -5.90 -9.48
CA TYR A 73 9.35 -6.62 -10.74
C TYR A 73 10.57 -7.52 -10.96
N HIS A 74 10.32 -8.76 -11.35
CA HIS A 74 11.30 -9.71 -11.83
C HIS A 74 10.88 -10.22 -13.21
N SER A 75 11.82 -10.74 -14.01
CA SER A 75 11.49 -11.27 -15.34
C SER A 75 10.54 -12.48 -15.31
N SER A 76 10.52 -13.22 -14.20
CA SER A 76 9.71 -14.44 -14.03
C SER A 76 8.45 -14.25 -13.16
N HIS A 77 8.37 -13.18 -12.37
CA HIS A 77 7.31 -12.94 -11.41
C HIS A 77 7.31 -11.50 -10.89
N ILE A 78 6.28 -11.15 -10.14
CA ILE A 78 6.13 -9.88 -9.44
C ILE A 78 5.97 -10.18 -7.96
N ASP A 79 6.82 -9.60 -7.13
CA ASP A 79 6.67 -9.65 -5.68
C ASP A 79 5.93 -8.41 -5.20
N VAL A 80 4.91 -8.61 -4.36
CA VAL A 80 4.08 -7.55 -3.82
C VAL A 80 4.08 -7.63 -2.30
N GLN A 81 4.45 -6.53 -1.64
CA GLN A 81 4.24 -6.36 -0.21
C GLN A 81 3.07 -5.42 0.02
N VAL A 82 2.08 -5.88 0.78
CA VAL A 82 0.89 -5.11 1.16
C VAL A 82 0.92 -4.90 2.67
N LYS A 83 0.85 -3.64 3.11
CA LYS A 83 0.49 -3.31 4.49
C LYS A 83 -0.92 -2.78 4.52
N THR A 84 -1.76 -3.29 5.40
CA THR A 84 -3.17 -2.88 5.49
C THR A 84 -3.60 -2.77 6.95
N ILE A 85 -4.66 -2.00 7.16
CA ILE A 85 -5.32 -1.82 8.45
C ILE A 85 -6.69 -2.46 8.33
N PRO A 86 -6.86 -3.74 8.75
CA PRO A 86 -8.18 -4.34 8.79
C PRO A 86 -9.06 -3.66 9.81
N TYR A 87 -10.34 -3.59 9.53
CA TYR A 87 -11.34 -2.93 10.37
C TYR A 87 -12.64 -3.74 10.42
N VAL A 88 -13.45 -3.44 11.44
CA VAL A 88 -14.82 -3.96 11.59
C VAL A 88 -15.83 -2.82 11.62
N GLY A 89 -17.08 -3.10 11.23
CA GLY A 89 -18.18 -2.15 11.36
C GLY A 89 -17.90 -0.78 10.68
N PRO A 90 -18.12 0.35 11.39
CA PRO A 90 -17.97 1.69 10.83
C PRO A 90 -16.50 2.14 10.77
N HIS A 91 -15.61 1.30 10.22
CA HIS A 91 -14.16 1.54 10.14
C HIS A 91 -13.45 1.61 11.51
N LEU A 92 -13.75 0.65 12.39
CA LEU A 92 -12.99 0.45 13.63
C LEU A 92 -11.79 -0.45 13.35
N ASP A 93 -10.60 0.14 13.30
CA ASP A 93 -9.35 -0.58 13.09
C ASP A 93 -9.15 -1.65 14.16
N VAL A 94 -8.68 -2.83 13.75
CA VAL A 94 -8.39 -3.96 14.66
C VAL A 94 -6.95 -4.43 14.61
N GLY A 95 -6.21 -4.06 13.56
CA GLY A 95 -4.78 -4.28 13.53
C GLY A 95 -4.07 -3.60 12.39
N LEU A 96 -2.75 -3.75 12.39
CA LEU A 96 -1.88 -3.43 11.26
C LEU A 96 -1.23 -4.72 10.80
N ASP A 97 -1.44 -5.08 9.55
CA ASP A 97 -0.94 -6.32 8.98
C ASP A 97 -0.01 -6.05 7.80
N SER A 98 0.92 -6.97 7.57
CA SER A 98 1.82 -7.00 6.42
C SER A 98 1.74 -8.37 5.76
N MET A 99 1.60 -8.40 4.44
CA MET A 99 1.46 -9.61 3.65
C MET A 99 2.40 -9.55 2.46
N ARG A 100 2.95 -10.70 2.08
CA ARG A 100 3.78 -10.82 0.89
C ARG A 100 3.16 -11.80 -0.08
N PHE A 101 3.09 -11.40 -1.35
CA PHE A 101 2.60 -12.21 -2.44
C PHE A 101 3.66 -12.31 -3.53
N SER A 102 3.67 -13.43 -4.24
CA SER A 102 4.37 -13.58 -5.52
C SER A 102 3.36 -13.90 -6.60
N ILE A 103 3.41 -13.16 -7.71
CA ILE A 103 2.52 -13.29 -8.86
C ILE A 103 3.36 -13.73 -10.04
N ASN A 104 3.17 -14.95 -10.54
CA ASN A 104 3.93 -15.41 -11.70
C ASN A 104 3.36 -14.84 -13.02
N ASN A 105 4.05 -15.10 -14.13
CA ASN A 105 3.64 -14.61 -15.46
C ASN A 105 2.32 -15.22 -15.99
N SER A 106 1.76 -16.25 -15.35
CA SER A 106 0.40 -16.77 -15.67
C SER A 106 -0.70 -16.12 -14.82
N GLY A 107 -0.36 -15.18 -13.94
CA GLY A 107 -1.30 -14.54 -13.01
C GLY A 107 -1.60 -15.37 -11.76
N SER A 108 -0.90 -16.49 -11.54
CA SER A 108 -1.05 -17.29 -10.32
C SER A 108 -0.43 -16.56 -9.13
N VAL A 109 -1.21 -16.39 -8.07
CA VAL A 109 -0.81 -15.70 -6.84
C VAL A 109 -0.48 -16.71 -5.74
N VAL A 110 0.72 -16.63 -5.20
CA VAL A 110 1.17 -17.38 -4.03
C VAL A 110 1.34 -16.43 -2.85
N VAL A 111 0.82 -16.80 -1.68
CA VAL A 111 1.10 -16.09 -0.43
C VAL A 111 2.44 -16.57 0.10
N LEU A 112 3.38 -15.65 0.26
CA LEU A 112 4.71 -15.95 0.79
C LEU A 112 4.76 -15.83 2.31
N ASP A 113 4.09 -14.82 2.86
CA ASP A 113 4.10 -14.53 4.30
C ASP A 113 2.88 -13.68 4.72
N TYR A 114 2.47 -13.85 5.97
CA TYR A 114 1.51 -13.00 6.66
C TYR A 114 2.04 -12.68 8.07
N GLN A 115 2.20 -11.39 8.34
CA GLN A 115 2.68 -10.87 9.60
C GLN A 115 1.68 -9.86 10.17
N HIS A 116 1.15 -10.15 11.34
CA HIS A 116 0.45 -9.15 12.15
C HIS A 116 1.47 -8.31 12.92
N ILE A 117 1.36 -6.98 12.85
CA ILE A 117 2.32 -6.02 13.42
C ILE A 117 1.84 -5.49 14.77
N ARG A 118 0.58 -5.08 14.88
CA ARG A 118 -0.01 -4.58 16.13
C ARG A 118 -1.53 -4.63 16.12
N ASP A 119 -2.10 -4.73 17.31
CA ASP A 119 -3.53 -4.59 17.55
C ASP A 119 -3.91 -3.10 17.74
N TYR A 120 -5.18 -2.80 17.49
CA TYR A 120 -5.82 -1.54 17.91
C TYR A 120 -6.99 -1.87 18.84
N ASP A 121 -7.14 -1.06 19.90
CA ASP A 121 -8.20 -1.27 20.88
C ASP A 121 -9.57 -0.92 20.31
N LEU A 122 -10.51 -1.86 20.43
CA LEU A 122 -11.90 -1.60 20.12
C LEU A 122 -12.55 -0.77 21.24
N PRO A 123 -13.50 0.12 20.92
CA PRO A 123 -14.24 0.85 21.93
C PRO A 123 -15.07 -0.11 22.80
N PRO A 124 -15.46 0.29 24.03
CA PRO A 124 -16.13 -0.59 24.99
C PRO A 124 -17.39 -1.30 24.44
N ASN A 125 -18.15 -0.64 23.58
CA ASN A 125 -19.36 -1.16 22.94
C ASN A 125 -19.11 -2.10 21.74
N TRP A 126 -17.84 -2.47 21.50
CA TRP A 126 -17.43 -3.46 20.50
C TRP A 126 -16.59 -4.59 21.11
N GLN A 127 -16.43 -4.62 22.43
CA GLN A 127 -15.62 -5.64 23.10
C GLN A 127 -16.25 -7.04 22.99
N GLU A 128 -17.56 -7.15 22.77
CA GLU A 128 -18.27 -8.43 22.62
C GLU A 128 -17.81 -9.27 21.42
N ILE A 129 -17.17 -8.65 20.42
CA ILE A 129 -16.69 -9.39 19.25
C ILE A 129 -15.34 -10.06 19.49
N ILE A 130 -14.65 -9.72 20.57
CA ILE A 130 -13.36 -10.32 20.92
C ILE A 130 -13.64 -11.70 21.54
N LYS A 131 -13.06 -12.74 20.93
CA LYS A 131 -13.15 -14.10 21.47
C LYS A 131 -12.28 -14.20 22.71
N THR A 132 -12.92 -14.47 23.85
CA THR A 132 -12.21 -14.89 25.05
C THR A 132 -11.56 -16.26 24.77
N ARG A 133 -10.28 -16.40 25.10
CA ARG A 133 -9.54 -17.66 24.93
C ARG A 133 -10.14 -18.77 25.80
#